data_AF-A0A7S4VG31-F1
#
_entry.id   AF-A0A7S4VG31-F1
#
_cell.length_a   1.000
_cell.length_b   1.000
_cell.length_c   1.000
_cell.angle_alpha   90.00
_cell.angle_beta   90.00
_cell.angle_gamma   90.00
#
_symmetry.space_group_name_H-M   'P 1'
#
loop_
_entity.id
_entity.type
_entity.pdbx_description
1 polymer ?
#
loop_
_entity_poly.entity_id
_entity_poly.type
_entity_poly.pdbx_seq_one_letter_code
_entity_poly.pdbx_strand_id
1 'polypeptide(L)'
;KGAEYVGGLSIGILEKLKAQEHLSQVYICTFGGIFGWIRNFRLNLENLLLGYQVGMQTGDIQHAMFNASLCINNSFFSGLNLREVERSIQKFGKEMIECNQKAVYKSMLPVKRAVSDLILSTQDPLVIAKNSAEQNALLEQVVEENNP
;
A
#
# COMPACT_ATOMS: atom_id res chain seq x y z
N LYS A 1 -26.07 -1.28 -1.84
CA LYS A 1 -26.55 -1.93 -0.58
C LYS A 1 -25.95 -3.33 -0.38
N GLY A 2 -25.90 -4.20 -1.39
CA GLY A 2 -25.36 -5.57 -1.24
C GLY A 2 -23.88 -5.65 -0.84
N ALA A 3 -22.98 -4.95 -1.53
CA ALA A 3 -21.54 -5.03 -1.26
C ALA A 3 -21.15 -4.53 0.14
N GLU A 4 -21.71 -3.39 0.58
CA GLU A 4 -21.46 -2.87 1.92
C GLU A 4 -21.95 -3.82 3.03
N TYR A 5 -23.12 -4.44 2.84
CA TYR A 5 -23.63 -5.47 3.76
C TYR A 5 -22.69 -6.67 3.85
N VAL A 6 -22.19 -7.17 2.72
CA VAL A 6 -21.24 -8.29 2.68
C VAL A 6 -19.93 -7.93 3.39
N GLY A 7 -19.41 -6.71 3.20
CA GLY A 7 -18.23 -6.25 3.91
C GLY A 7 -18.44 -6.09 5.43
N GLY A 8 -19.63 -5.67 5.86
CA GLY A 8 -19.97 -5.68 7.29
C GLY A 8 -20.08 -7.10 7.86
N LEU A 9 -20.67 -8.01 7.09
CA LEU A 9 -20.86 -9.40 7.49
C LEU A 9 -19.54 -10.16 7.62
N SER A 10 -18.58 -9.95 6.71
CA SER A 10 -17.25 -10.59 6.79
C SER A 10 -16.52 -10.23 8.09
N ILE A 11 -16.54 -8.94 8.47
CA ILE A 11 -15.96 -8.46 9.73
C ILE A 11 -16.71 -9.06 10.93
N GLY A 12 -18.05 -9.05 10.91
CA GLY A 12 -18.85 -9.60 12.01
C GLY A 12 -18.63 -11.09 12.23
N ILE A 13 -18.41 -11.88 11.16
CA ILE A 13 -18.07 -13.30 11.27
C ILE A 13 -16.69 -13.49 11.89
N LEU A 14 -15.70 -12.71 11.44
CA LEU A 14 -14.33 -12.75 11.97
C LEU A 14 -14.31 -12.49 13.48
N GLU A 15 -15.03 -11.45 13.94
CA GLU A 15 -15.14 -11.10 15.35
C GLU A 15 -15.86 -12.18 16.16
N LYS A 16 -16.99 -12.69 15.66
CA LYS A 16 -17.78 -13.72 16.35
C LYS A 16 -17.01 -15.02 16.54
N LEU A 17 -16.21 -15.41 15.55
CA LEU A 17 -15.40 -16.63 15.60
C LEU A 17 -14.05 -16.44 16.31
N LYS A 18 -13.69 -15.19 16.65
CA LYS A 18 -12.39 -14.83 17.23
C LYS A 18 -11.19 -15.30 16.39
N ALA A 19 -11.37 -15.39 15.07
CA ALA A 19 -10.40 -15.95 14.13
C ALA A 19 -9.37 -14.90 13.68
N GLN A 20 -8.62 -14.33 14.64
CA GLN A 20 -7.68 -13.22 14.39
C GLN A 20 -6.57 -13.58 13.39
N GLU A 21 -6.23 -14.86 13.26
CA GLU A 21 -5.32 -15.40 12.27
C GLU A 21 -5.73 -15.11 10.82
N HIS A 22 -7.04 -14.92 10.56
CA HIS A 22 -7.57 -14.59 9.24
C HIS A 22 -7.86 -13.10 9.05
N LEU A 23 -7.61 -12.26 10.06
CA LEU A 23 -7.95 -10.83 10.03
C LEU A 23 -7.27 -10.13 8.85
N SER A 24 -5.97 -10.34 8.68
CA SER A 24 -5.17 -9.71 7.61
C SER A 24 -5.78 -9.97 6.23
N GLN A 25 -6.12 -11.24 5.94
CA GLN A 25 -6.75 -11.65 4.69
C GLN A 25 -8.16 -11.03 4.52
N VAL A 26 -9.01 -11.13 5.55
CA VAL A 26 -10.38 -10.59 5.50
C VAL A 26 -10.36 -9.08 5.27
N TYR A 27 -9.39 -8.37 5.85
CA TYR A 27 -9.27 -6.93 5.73
C TYR A 27 -8.86 -6.48 4.33
N ILE A 28 -8.03 -7.22 3.61
CA ILE A 28 -7.73 -6.92 2.19
C ILE A 28 -9.00 -7.00 1.35
N CYS A 29 -9.73 -8.11 1.46
CA CYS A 29 -10.96 -8.32 0.70
C CYS A 29 -12.01 -7.26 1.04
N THR A 30 -12.12 -6.89 2.31
CA THR A 30 -13.14 -5.95 2.79
C THR A 30 -12.75 -4.50 2.51
N PHE A 31 -11.59 -4.04 2.97
CA PHE A 31 -11.17 -2.64 2.85
C PHE A 31 -10.57 -2.30 1.49
N GLY A 32 -9.95 -3.24 0.79
CA GLY A 32 -9.46 -3.06 -0.58
C GLY A 32 -10.50 -3.38 -1.65
N GLY A 33 -11.27 -4.46 -1.46
CA GLY A 33 -12.23 -4.96 -2.47
C GLY A 33 -13.64 -4.38 -2.38
N ILE A 34 -14.06 -3.87 -1.21
CA ILE A 34 -15.43 -3.38 -1.00
C ILE A 34 -15.42 -1.93 -0.51
N PHE A 35 -14.96 -1.69 0.72
CA PHE A 35 -15.05 -0.38 1.34
C PHE A 35 -14.13 0.66 0.69
N GLY A 36 -13.04 0.25 0.05
CA GLY A 36 -12.20 1.14 -0.75
C GLY A 36 -12.95 1.80 -1.92
N TRP A 37 -14.03 1.19 -2.40
CA TRP A 37 -14.80 1.69 -3.55
C TRP A 37 -16.09 2.42 -3.15
N ILE A 38 -16.54 2.27 -1.90
CA ILE A 38 -17.84 2.76 -1.42
C ILE A 38 -17.68 3.82 -0.33
N ARG A 39 -16.55 3.84 0.38
CA ARG A 39 -16.27 4.74 1.50
C ARG A 39 -15.03 5.58 1.22
N ASN A 40 -14.87 6.66 1.98
CA ASN A 40 -13.67 7.48 1.91
C ASN A 40 -12.43 6.65 2.35
N PHE A 41 -11.38 6.66 1.53
CA PHE A 41 -10.13 5.94 1.79
C PHE A 41 -9.52 6.20 3.17
N ARG A 42 -9.65 7.42 3.70
CA ARG A 42 -9.11 7.79 5.02
C ARG A 42 -9.72 6.97 6.15
N LEU A 43 -10.98 6.57 6.03
CA LEU A 43 -11.67 5.76 7.04
C LEU A 43 -11.16 4.31 7.09
N ASN A 44 -10.42 3.88 6.08
CA ASN A 44 -9.91 2.51 5.99
C ASN A 44 -8.47 2.39 6.50
N LEU A 45 -7.76 3.49 6.73
CA LEU A 45 -6.32 3.49 7.04
C LEU A 45 -5.99 2.75 8.34
N GLU A 46 -6.73 3.02 9.42
CA GLU A 46 -6.51 2.37 10.72
C GLU A 46 -6.75 0.86 10.62
N ASN A 47 -7.80 0.45 9.90
CA ASN A 47 -8.08 -0.97 9.69
C ASN A 47 -6.98 -1.64 8.87
N LEU A 48 -6.52 -1.02 7.78
CA LEU A 48 -5.43 -1.58 6.97
C LEU A 48 -4.12 -1.69 7.76
N LEU A 49 -3.81 -0.72 8.62
CA LEU A 49 -2.66 -0.82 9.52
C LEU A 49 -2.82 -1.96 10.54
N LEU A 50 -4.02 -2.15 11.09
CA LEU A 50 -4.30 -3.28 11.98
C LEU A 50 -4.15 -4.62 11.24
N GLY A 51 -4.66 -4.73 10.01
CA GLY A 51 -4.50 -5.91 9.16
C GLY A 51 -3.03 -6.25 8.91
N TYR A 52 -2.21 -5.24 8.61
CA TYR A 52 -0.77 -5.38 8.51
C TYR A 52 -0.14 -5.87 9.84
N GLN A 53 -0.46 -5.24 10.97
CA GLN A 53 0.12 -5.59 12.27
C GLN A 53 -0.23 -7.02 12.68
N VAL A 54 -1.50 -7.41 12.55
CA VAL A 54 -1.96 -8.76 12.88
C VAL A 54 -1.31 -9.78 11.95
N GLY A 55 -1.26 -9.52 10.64
CA GLY A 55 -0.58 -10.42 9.70
C GLY A 55 0.90 -10.62 10.01
N MET A 56 1.61 -9.54 10.43
CA MET A 56 2.99 -9.66 10.88
C MET A 56 3.12 -10.50 12.16
N GLN A 57 2.19 -10.35 13.10
CA GLN A 57 2.19 -11.11 14.37
C GLN A 57 1.86 -12.59 14.18
N THR A 58 0.95 -12.91 13.25
CA THR A 58 0.48 -14.29 13.01
C THR A 58 1.31 -15.03 11.97
N GLY A 59 2.26 -14.36 11.31
CA GLY A 59 3.09 -14.94 10.24
C GLY A 59 2.42 -14.96 8.87
N ASP A 60 1.25 -14.32 8.72
CA ASP A 60 0.58 -14.12 7.43
C ASP A 60 1.22 -12.96 6.65
N ILE A 61 2.47 -13.17 6.24
CA ILE A 61 3.34 -12.15 5.64
C ILE A 61 2.78 -11.63 4.31
N GLN A 62 2.21 -12.52 3.49
CA GLN A 62 1.66 -12.13 2.19
C GLN A 62 0.54 -11.10 2.37
N HIS A 63 -0.45 -11.40 3.21
CA HIS A 63 -1.56 -10.48 3.45
C HIS A 63 -1.12 -9.26 4.28
N ALA A 64 -0.13 -9.39 5.18
CA ALA A 64 0.43 -8.23 5.86
C ALA A 64 0.97 -7.18 4.86
N MET A 65 1.75 -7.64 3.88
CA MET A 65 2.32 -6.75 2.86
C MET A 65 1.26 -6.17 1.93
N PHE A 66 0.21 -6.92 1.58
CA PHE A 66 -0.91 -6.35 0.82
C PHE A 66 -1.68 -5.29 1.61
N ASN A 67 -1.91 -5.48 2.92
CA ASN A 67 -2.50 -4.45 3.77
C ASN A 67 -1.64 -3.18 3.81
N ALA A 68 -0.33 -3.32 3.93
CA ALA A 68 0.60 -2.19 3.87
C ALA A 68 0.55 -1.46 2.52
N SER A 69 0.47 -2.19 1.40
CA SER A 69 0.36 -1.57 0.07
C SER A 69 -0.96 -0.81 -0.10
N LEU A 70 -2.07 -1.37 0.38
CA LEU A 70 -3.36 -0.70 0.40
C LEU A 70 -3.34 0.54 1.30
N CYS A 71 -2.65 0.49 2.45
CA CYS A 71 -2.49 1.65 3.33
C CYS A 71 -1.77 2.79 2.60
N ILE A 72 -0.69 2.50 1.86
CA ILE A 72 0.04 3.50 1.06
C ILE A 72 -0.87 4.09 -0.03
N ASN A 73 -1.56 3.23 -0.80
CA ASN A 73 -2.47 3.68 -1.86
C ASN A 73 -3.56 4.59 -1.29
N ASN A 74 -4.26 4.13 -0.25
CA ASN A 74 -5.32 4.90 0.39
C ASN A 74 -4.80 6.21 0.98
N SER A 75 -3.56 6.23 1.48
CA SER A 75 -2.96 7.46 1.99
C SER A 75 -2.74 8.48 0.88
N PHE A 76 -2.18 8.04 -0.24
CA PHE A 76 -1.98 8.87 -1.41
C PHE A 76 -3.30 9.41 -1.97
N PHE A 77 -4.27 8.53 -2.26
CA PHE A 77 -5.55 8.91 -2.86
C PHE A 77 -6.49 9.66 -1.91
N SER A 78 -6.26 9.62 -0.60
CA SER A 78 -7.00 10.45 0.37
C SER A 78 -6.39 11.85 0.58
N GLY A 79 -5.34 12.19 -0.17
CA GLY A 79 -4.69 13.50 -0.10
C GLY A 79 -3.96 13.74 1.22
N LEU A 80 -3.41 12.69 1.85
CA LEU A 80 -2.52 12.87 3.00
C LEU A 80 -1.23 13.59 2.58
N ASN A 81 -0.51 14.12 3.57
CA ASN A 81 0.73 14.83 3.33
C ASN A 81 1.74 13.92 2.59
N LEU A 82 2.25 14.38 1.44
CA LEU A 82 3.11 13.55 0.59
C LEU A 82 4.39 13.08 1.30
N ARG A 83 4.94 13.84 2.26
CA ARG A 83 6.11 13.41 3.04
C ARG A 83 5.77 12.34 4.08
N GLU A 84 4.52 12.28 4.54
CA GLU A 84 4.04 11.17 5.36
C GLU A 84 3.91 9.91 4.50
N VAL A 85 3.30 10.04 3.31
CA VAL A 85 3.17 8.94 2.36
C VAL A 85 4.53 8.39 1.93
N GLU A 86 5.51 9.27 1.64
CA GLU A 86 6.88 8.89 1.30
C GLU A 86 7.54 8.06 2.43
N ARG A 87 7.40 8.49 3.69
CA ARG A 87 7.92 7.73 4.85
C ARG A 87 7.27 6.35 4.96
N SER A 88 5.96 6.25 4.75
CA SER A 88 5.26 4.97 4.73
C SER A 88 5.76 4.06 3.59
N ILE A 89 5.98 4.62 2.39
CA ILE A 89 6.55 3.88 1.24
C ILE A 89 7.95 3.35 1.58
N GLN A 90 8.80 4.17 2.19
CA GLN A 90 10.16 3.75 2.56
C GLN A 90 10.13 2.63 3.60
N LYS A 91 9.32 2.79 4.66
CA LYS A 91 9.17 1.79 5.72
C LYS A 91 8.66 0.47 5.16
N PHE A 92 7.45 0.47 4.60
CA PHE A 92 6.82 -0.77 4.15
C PHE A 92 7.49 -1.34 2.91
N GLY A 93 8.04 -0.50 2.03
CA GLY A 93 8.80 -0.97 0.87
C GLY A 93 10.05 -1.74 1.26
N LYS A 94 10.77 -1.29 2.28
CA LYS A 94 11.91 -2.04 2.84
C LYS A 94 11.45 -3.40 3.38
N GLU A 95 10.41 -3.41 4.21
CA GLU A 95 9.87 -4.66 4.79
C GLU A 95 9.38 -5.64 3.71
N MET A 96 8.73 -5.16 2.65
CA MET A 96 8.31 -6.01 1.53
C MET A 96 9.50 -6.69 0.84
N ILE A 97 10.62 -5.99 0.69
CA ILE A 97 11.82 -6.57 0.09
C ILE A 97 12.44 -7.60 1.04
N GLU A 98 12.57 -7.28 2.32
CA GLU A 98 13.13 -8.16 3.35
C GLU A 98 12.29 -9.45 3.53
N CYS A 99 10.97 -9.34 3.40
CA CYS A 99 10.04 -10.47 3.44
C CYS A 99 9.86 -11.20 2.09
N ASN A 100 10.71 -10.90 1.09
CA ASN A 100 10.65 -11.45 -0.26
C ASN A 100 9.30 -11.24 -1.00
N GLN A 101 8.53 -10.23 -0.61
CA GLN A 101 7.27 -9.81 -1.26
C GLN A 101 7.53 -8.81 -2.38
N LYS A 102 8.44 -9.15 -3.29
CA LYS A 102 8.88 -8.28 -4.40
C LYS A 102 7.73 -7.91 -5.35
N ALA A 103 6.79 -8.81 -5.56
CA ALA A 103 5.61 -8.54 -6.39
C ALA A 103 4.72 -7.44 -5.79
N VAL A 104 4.49 -7.49 -4.46
CA VAL A 104 3.74 -6.46 -3.75
C VAL A 104 4.50 -5.13 -3.81
N TYR A 105 5.82 -5.14 -3.60
CA TYR A 105 6.64 -3.94 -3.76
C TYR A 105 6.54 -3.32 -5.17
N LYS A 106 6.64 -4.15 -6.22
CA LYS A 106 6.49 -3.72 -7.61
C LYS A 106 5.15 -3.03 -7.87
N SER A 107 4.05 -3.52 -7.27
CA SER A 107 2.72 -2.91 -7.40
C SER A 107 2.63 -1.48 -6.84
N MET A 108 3.53 -1.10 -5.93
CA MET A 108 3.56 0.24 -5.33
C MET A 108 4.41 1.25 -6.10
N LEU A 109 5.22 0.81 -7.07
CA LEU A 109 6.12 1.69 -7.81
C LEU A 109 5.42 2.88 -8.50
N PRO A 110 4.21 2.73 -9.07
CA PRO A 110 3.50 3.88 -9.64
C PRO A 110 3.20 4.97 -8.61
N VAL A 111 2.70 4.60 -7.42
CA VAL A 111 2.42 5.55 -6.34
C VAL A 111 3.72 6.15 -5.80
N LYS A 112 4.76 5.33 -5.62
CA LYS A 112 6.08 5.82 -5.21
C LYS A 112 6.61 6.89 -6.15
N ARG A 113 6.54 6.64 -7.47
CA ARG A 113 6.95 7.60 -8.49
C ARG A 113 6.11 8.88 -8.41
N ALA A 114 4.79 8.75 -8.38
CA ALA A 114 3.89 9.90 -8.30
C ALA A 114 4.16 10.77 -7.05
N VAL A 115 4.38 10.15 -5.89
CA VAL A 115 4.73 10.86 -4.65
C VAL A 115 6.06 11.60 -4.81
N SER A 116 7.10 10.95 -5.33
CA SER A 116 8.39 11.62 -5.58
C SER A 116 8.24 12.80 -6.54
N ASP A 117 7.58 12.60 -7.68
CA ASP A 117 7.41 13.63 -8.70
C ASP A 117 6.63 14.84 -8.16
N LEU A 118 5.58 14.60 -7.37
CA LEU A 118 4.80 15.66 -6.73
C LEU A 118 5.55 16.38 -5.60
N ILE A 119 6.40 15.68 -4.84
CA ILE A 119 7.27 16.33 -3.87
C ILE A 119 8.30 17.21 -4.59
N LEU A 120 8.86 16.73 -5.70
CA LEU A 120 9.85 17.46 -6.48
C LEU A 120 9.25 18.64 -7.25
N SER A 121 8.01 18.54 -7.72
CA SER A 121 7.33 19.65 -8.39
C SER A 121 7.04 20.83 -7.46
N THR A 122 7.14 20.64 -6.15
CA THR A 122 7.12 21.72 -5.15
C THR A 122 8.51 22.33 -4.88
N GLN A 123 9.57 21.80 -5.50
CA GLN A 123 10.94 22.27 -5.39
C GLN A 123 11.35 23.09 -6.62
N ASP A 124 12.48 23.81 -6.52
CA ASP A 124 13.02 24.62 -7.59
C ASP A 124 13.18 23.81 -8.91
N PRO A 125 12.79 24.35 -10.09
CA PRO A 125 12.92 23.69 -11.39
C PRO A 125 14.28 23.04 -11.67
N LEU A 126 15.38 23.59 -11.14
CA LEU A 126 16.72 23.03 -11.31
C LEU A 126 16.90 21.68 -10.61
N VAL A 127 16.16 21.43 -9.52
CA VAL A 127 16.21 20.17 -8.75
C VAL A 127 15.42 19.07 -9.47
N ILE A 128 14.33 19.44 -10.14
CA ILE A 128 13.47 18.51 -10.91
C ILE A 128 14.26 17.86 -12.06
N ALA A 129 15.04 18.67 -12.80
CA ALA A 129 15.80 18.19 -13.96
C ALA A 129 16.85 17.13 -13.59
N LYS A 130 17.48 17.26 -12.42
CA LYS A 130 18.50 16.32 -11.94
C LYS A 130 17.89 14.98 -11.52
N ASN A 131 16.82 15.01 -10.74
CA ASN A 131 16.20 13.80 -10.19
C ASN A 131 15.44 12.99 -11.26
N SER A 132 14.86 13.65 -12.26
CA SER A 132 14.24 12.95 -13.40
C SER A 132 15.27 12.15 -14.21
N ALA A 133 16.51 12.63 -14.33
CA ALA A 133 17.57 11.91 -15.03
C ALA A 133 18.00 10.65 -14.26
N GLU A 134 18.14 10.74 -12.94
CA GLU A 134 18.49 9.60 -12.08
C GLU A 134 17.39 8.51 -12.06
N GLN A 135 16.11 8.91 -12.02
CA GLN A 135 15.00 7.95 -12.07
C GLN A 135 14.86 7.23 -13.42
N ASN A 136 15.13 7.92 -14.53
CA ASN A 136 15.07 7.30 -15.86
C ASN A 136 16.17 6.24 -16.03
N ALA A 137 17.38 6.52 -15.52
CA ALA A 137 18.47 5.54 -15.52
C ALA A 137 18.12 4.26 -14.72
N LEU A 138 17.46 4.41 -13.56
CA LEU A 138 16.98 3.29 -12.76
C LEU A 138 15.89 2.46 -13.47
N LEU A 139 15.01 3.11 -14.24
CA LEU A 139 13.98 2.42 -15.02
C LEU A 139 14.57 1.66 -16.20
N GLU A 140 15.53 2.25 -16.92
CA GLU A 140 16.23 1.61 -18.03
C GLU A 140 16.98 0.35 -17.57
N GLN A 141 17.65 0.42 -16.42
CA GLN A 141 18.36 -0.72 -15.83
C GLN A 141 17.41 -1.87 -15.45
N VAL A 142 16.23 -1.55 -14.92
CA VAL A 142 15.21 -2.56 -14.60
C VAL A 142 14.59 -3.16 -15.87
N VAL A 143 14.49 -2.40 -16.97
CA VAL A 143 14.02 -2.92 -18.26
C VAL A 143 15.05 -3.87 -18.87
N GLU A 144 16.34 -3.53 -18.79
CA GLU A 144 17.44 -4.40 -19.24
C GLU A 144 17.52 -5.70 -18.43
N GLU A 145 17.35 -5.64 -17.11
CA GLU A 145 17.38 -6.83 -16.24
C GLU A 145 16.15 -7.75 -16.40
N ASN A 146 15.07 -7.29 -17.05
CA ASN A 146 13.85 -8.07 -17.28
C ASN A 146 13.61 -8.44 -18.74
N ASN A 147 14.54 -8.14 -19.66
CA ASN A 147 14.55 -8.71 -21.00
C ASN A 147 15.42 -9.98 -21.00
N PRO A 148 14.87 -11.17 -21.32
CA PRO A 148 15.63 -12.42 -21.43
C PRO A 148 16.59 -12.44 -22.63
#